data_AF-A0A2U8TUK4-F1
#
_entry.id   AF-A0A2U8TUK4-F1
#
_cell.length_a   1.000
_cell.length_b   1.000
_cell.length_c   1.000
_cell.angle_alpha   90.00
_cell.angle_beta   90.00
_cell.angle_gamma   90.00
#
_symmetry.space_group_name_H-M   'P 1'
#
loop_
_entity.id
_entity.type
_entity.pdbx_description
1 polymer ?
#
loop_
_entity_poly.entity_id
_entity_poly.type
_entity_poly.pdbx_seq_one_letter_code
_entity_poly.pdbx_strand_id
1 'polypeptide(L)'
;MSQQSEKDNSNLLLNGNFLNGGTHWNPNSQAKVRFEEGHCALQVDALITQRVEINAEGDFEFSVRMKTDSGSACRATLELLPSNQTVHFNIGGGIPWTKQEQIVNAPAGTTEMIVTLSANDGTRGEFGSCFDFALLIPLSN
;
A
#
# COMPACT_ATOMS: atom_id res chain seq x y z
N MET A 1 -3.67 -20.07 16.85
CA MET A 1 -3.47 -19.33 15.58
C MET A 1 -2.97 -17.95 15.96
N SER A 2 -1.98 -17.41 15.25
CA SER A 2 -1.46 -16.07 15.56
C SER A 2 -2.45 -15.01 15.04
N GLN A 3 -2.55 -13.87 15.73
CA GLN A 3 -3.40 -12.75 15.30
C GLN A 3 -3.05 -12.26 13.87
N GLN A 4 -1.82 -12.54 13.40
CA GLN A 4 -1.38 -12.26 12.05
C GLN A 4 -2.13 -13.08 10.98
N SER A 5 -2.41 -14.37 11.22
CA SER A 5 -3.13 -15.20 10.25
C SER A 5 -4.62 -14.84 10.11
N GLU A 6 -5.21 -14.22 11.14
CA GLU A 6 -6.60 -13.75 11.10
C GLU A 6 -6.71 -12.40 10.38
N LYS A 7 -5.74 -11.50 10.58
CA LYS A 7 -5.65 -10.24 9.83
C LYS A 7 -5.45 -10.46 8.34
N ASP A 8 -4.65 -11.46 7.95
CA ASP A 8 -4.44 -11.79 6.54
C ASP A 8 -5.71 -12.34 5.86
N ASN A 9 -6.57 -13.05 6.60
CA ASN A 9 -7.84 -13.58 6.05
C ASN A 9 -8.91 -12.50 5.83
N SER A 10 -8.81 -11.38 6.53
CA SER A 10 -9.75 -10.24 6.42
C SER A 10 -9.19 -9.09 5.59
N ASN A 11 -8.01 -9.24 5.00
CA ASN A 11 -7.41 -8.21 4.16
C ASN A 11 -8.18 -8.08 2.85
N LEU A 12 -8.69 -6.88 2.58
CA LEU A 12 -9.36 -6.57 1.33
C LEU A 12 -8.38 -6.37 0.17
N LEU A 13 -7.11 -6.10 0.46
CA LEU A 13 -6.07 -6.08 -0.57
C LEU A 13 -5.62 -7.49 -0.92
N LEU A 14 -5.74 -7.82 -2.19
CA LEU A 14 -5.22 -9.07 -2.74
C LEU A 14 -3.71 -8.97 -2.91
N ASN A 15 -3.00 -10.01 -2.46
CA ASN A 15 -1.55 -10.15 -2.63
C ASN A 15 -0.76 -8.91 -2.13
N GLY A 16 -1.17 -8.33 -1.00
CA GLY A 16 -0.48 -7.18 -0.38
C GLY A 16 0.88 -7.52 0.25
N ASN A 17 1.19 -8.81 0.40
CA ASN A 17 2.49 -9.32 0.83
C ASN A 17 3.42 -9.68 -0.35
N PHE A 18 2.98 -9.46 -1.59
CA PHE A 18 3.75 -9.65 -2.83
C PHE A 18 4.39 -11.04 -3.01
N LEU A 19 3.96 -12.08 -2.28
CA LEU A 19 4.49 -13.43 -2.42
C LEU A 19 4.17 -14.04 -3.80
N ASN A 20 3.08 -13.57 -4.43
CA ASN A 20 2.71 -13.93 -5.79
C ASN A 20 3.08 -12.82 -6.79
N GLY A 21 4.20 -12.13 -6.55
CA GLY A 21 4.67 -11.03 -7.37
C GLY A 21 3.71 -9.83 -7.36
N GLY A 22 3.48 -9.25 -8.53
CA GLY A 22 2.56 -8.11 -8.72
C GLY A 22 1.11 -8.47 -9.01
N THR A 23 0.71 -9.73 -8.83
CA THR A 23 -0.66 -10.16 -9.14
C THR A 23 -1.68 -9.28 -8.41
N HIS A 24 -2.72 -8.82 -9.12
CA HIS A 24 -3.76 -7.86 -8.68
C HIS A 24 -3.34 -6.39 -8.54
N TRP A 25 -2.06 -6.08 -8.69
CA TRP A 25 -1.56 -4.70 -8.66
C TRP A 25 -1.35 -4.17 -10.07
N ASN A 26 -1.78 -2.93 -10.30
CA ASN A 26 -1.70 -2.27 -11.61
C ASN A 26 -0.58 -1.21 -11.59
N PRO A 27 0.60 -1.50 -12.15
CA PRO A 27 1.67 -0.52 -12.29
C PRO A 27 1.37 0.49 -13.39
N ASN A 28 1.78 1.74 -13.20
CA ASN A 28 1.80 2.73 -14.28
C ASN A 28 2.88 2.42 -15.34
N SER A 29 3.94 1.69 -14.96
CA SER A 29 5.04 1.31 -15.84
C SER A 29 5.69 0.00 -15.37
N GLN A 30 5.43 -1.10 -16.08
CA GLN A 30 6.00 -2.43 -15.76
C GLN A 30 7.54 -2.42 -15.67
N ALA A 31 8.22 -1.63 -16.50
CA ALA A 31 9.69 -1.54 -16.51
C ALA A 31 10.30 -0.92 -15.24
N LYS A 32 9.49 -0.24 -14.41
CA LYS A 32 9.92 0.48 -13.22
C LYS A 32 9.47 -0.17 -11.90
N VAL A 33 8.94 -1.40 -11.99
CA VAL A 33 8.45 -2.15 -10.84
C VAL A 33 9.14 -3.50 -10.82
N ARG A 34 9.58 -3.92 -9.63
CA ARG A 34 10.09 -5.26 -9.38
C ARG A 34 9.33 -5.87 -8.21
N PHE A 35 9.09 -7.16 -8.31
CA PHE A 35 8.57 -7.96 -7.21
C PHE A 35 9.58 -9.07 -6.96
N GLU A 36 10.28 -8.99 -5.84
CA GLU A 36 11.34 -9.92 -5.48
C GLU A 36 11.32 -10.15 -3.98
N GLU A 37 11.66 -11.37 -3.55
CA GLU A 37 11.77 -11.73 -2.12
C GLU A 37 10.57 -11.32 -1.25
N GLY A 38 9.35 -11.38 -1.81
CA GLY A 38 8.12 -11.03 -1.08
C GLY A 38 7.93 -9.53 -0.85
N HIS A 39 8.51 -8.65 -1.65
CA HIS A 39 8.22 -7.22 -1.59
C HIS A 39 8.13 -6.60 -2.98
N CYS A 40 7.50 -5.41 -3.05
CA CYS A 40 7.48 -4.56 -4.23
C CYS A 40 8.59 -3.52 -4.12
N ALA A 41 9.38 -3.33 -5.17
CA ALA A 41 10.36 -2.26 -5.31
C ALA A 41 10.04 -1.37 -6.51
N LEU A 42 10.11 -0.06 -6.32
CA LEU A 42 9.77 0.96 -7.30
C LEU A 42 10.96 1.88 -7.59
N GLN A 43 11.08 2.29 -8.86
CA GLN A 43 11.90 3.43 -9.27
C GLN A 43 11.10 4.73 -9.17
N VAL A 44 11.79 5.87 -9.12
CA VAL A 44 11.15 7.20 -9.14
C VAL A 44 10.14 7.35 -10.31
N ASP A 45 9.04 8.04 -10.02
CA ASP A 45 7.85 8.22 -10.87
C ASP A 45 7.00 6.95 -11.08
N ALA A 46 7.39 5.80 -10.50
CA ALA A 46 6.59 4.58 -10.58
C ALA A 46 5.55 4.51 -9.47
N LEU A 47 4.41 3.93 -9.79
CA LEU A 47 3.37 3.61 -8.82
C LEU A 47 2.68 2.30 -9.19
N ILE A 48 2.13 1.63 -8.18
CA ILE A 48 1.20 0.50 -8.32
C ILE A 48 -0.10 0.83 -7.60
N THR A 49 -1.22 0.39 -8.18
CA THR A 49 -2.56 0.63 -7.64
C THR A 49 -3.35 -0.65 -7.47
N GLN A 50 -4.17 -0.70 -6.43
CA GLN A 50 -5.22 -1.68 -6.29
C GLN A 50 -6.52 -0.97 -5.89
N ARG A 51 -7.59 -1.26 -6.62
CA ARG A 51 -8.93 -0.78 -6.35
C ARG A 51 -9.70 -1.86 -5.61
N VAL A 52 -10.43 -1.46 -4.58
CA VAL A 52 -11.25 -2.34 -3.75
C VAL A 52 -12.67 -1.79 -3.78
N GLU A 53 -13.57 -2.52 -4.43
CA GLU A 53 -15.00 -2.25 -4.34
C GLU A 53 -15.50 -2.67 -2.96
N ILE A 54 -16.19 -1.76 -2.28
CA ILE A 54 -16.80 -2.03 -0.97
C ILE A 54 -18.23 -1.51 -0.95
N ASN A 55 -19.01 -1.99 0.00
CA ASN A 55 -20.30 -1.39 0.34
C ASN A 55 -20.42 -1.38 1.86
N ALA A 56 -19.53 -0.62 2.49
CA ALA A 56 -19.35 -0.62 3.93
C ALA A 56 -18.92 0.77 4.41
N GLU A 57 -19.36 1.09 5.62
CA GLU A 57 -18.97 2.27 6.40
C GLU A 57 -18.36 1.82 7.72
N GLY A 58 -17.68 2.73 8.41
CA GLY A 58 -17.05 2.44 9.70
C GLY A 58 -15.52 2.36 9.61
N ASP A 59 -14.90 1.76 10.61
CA ASP A 59 -13.45 1.85 10.79
C ASP A 59 -12.70 0.76 10.01
N PHE A 60 -11.62 1.15 9.36
CA PHE A 60 -10.69 0.29 8.65
C PHE A 60 -9.27 0.53 9.16
N GLU A 61 -8.50 -0.53 9.37
CA GLU A 61 -7.06 -0.44 9.55
C GLU A 61 -6.39 -0.44 8.17
N PHE A 62 -5.72 0.65 7.82
CA PHE A 62 -4.80 0.69 6.69
C PHE A 62 -3.37 0.63 7.21
N SER A 63 -2.60 -0.33 6.74
CA SER A 63 -1.18 -0.43 7.09
C SER A 63 -0.32 -0.94 5.96
N VAL A 64 0.97 -0.62 6.01
CA VAL A 64 1.97 -1.06 5.04
C VAL A 64 3.35 -1.01 5.68
N ARG A 65 4.22 -1.96 5.33
CA ARG A 65 5.65 -1.87 5.63
C ARG A 65 6.36 -1.16 4.49
N MET A 66 7.19 -0.19 4.83
CA MET A 66 7.86 0.67 3.87
C MET A 66 9.37 0.69 4.21
N LYS A 67 10.21 0.67 3.18
CA LYS A 67 11.66 0.85 3.27
C LYS A 67 12.10 1.78 2.14
N THR A 68 13.11 2.59 2.38
CA THR A 68 13.79 3.35 1.33
C THR A 68 15.29 3.21 1.42
N ASP A 69 15.95 3.17 0.27
CA ASP A 69 17.40 3.33 0.20
C ASP A 69 17.78 4.81 0.30
N SER A 70 19.06 5.10 0.55
CA SER A 70 19.56 6.47 0.64
C SER A 70 19.27 7.26 -0.65
N GLY A 71 18.74 8.47 -0.52
CA GLY A 71 18.39 9.32 -1.66
C GLY A 71 17.07 8.99 -2.36
N SER A 72 16.28 8.05 -1.84
CA SER A 72 14.93 7.74 -2.33
C SER A 72 13.85 8.17 -1.32
N ALA A 73 12.62 8.39 -1.78
CA ALA A 73 11.48 8.62 -0.89
C ALA A 73 10.22 7.97 -1.45
N CYS A 74 9.35 7.47 -0.57
CA CYS A 74 8.17 6.74 -1.00
C CYS A 74 6.92 7.13 -0.21
N ARG A 75 5.76 6.89 -0.85
CA ARG A 75 4.44 7.18 -0.30
C ARG A 75 3.48 6.04 -0.53
N ALA A 76 2.71 5.72 0.49
CA ALA A 76 1.50 4.93 0.40
C ALA A 76 0.29 5.85 0.59
N THR A 77 -0.74 5.69 -0.25
CA THR A 77 -1.97 6.47 -0.20
C THR A 77 -3.16 5.54 -0.20
N LEU A 78 -4.14 5.83 0.66
CA LEU A 78 -5.48 5.27 0.62
C LEU A 78 -6.45 6.41 0.29
N GLU A 79 -7.26 6.25 -0.74
CA GLU A 79 -8.31 7.18 -1.13
C GLU A 79 -9.68 6.51 -1.00
N LEU A 80 -10.65 7.20 -0.41
CA LEU A 80 -12.02 6.72 -0.20
C LEU A 80 -12.96 7.48 -1.13
N LEU A 81 -13.76 6.76 -1.90
CA LEU A 81 -14.70 7.33 -2.86
C LEU A 81 -16.16 7.05 -2.45
N PRO A 82 -17.06 8.03 -2.64
CA PRO A 82 -16.87 9.30 -3.37
C PRO A 82 -16.41 10.48 -2.50
N SER A 83 -16.09 10.28 -1.22
CA SER A 83 -15.76 11.39 -0.31
C SER A 83 -14.45 12.11 -0.66
N ASN A 84 -13.57 11.47 -1.43
CA ASN A 84 -12.19 11.88 -1.73
C ASN A 84 -11.36 12.09 -0.45
N GLN A 85 -11.72 11.41 0.65
CA GLN A 85 -10.87 11.39 1.84
C GLN A 85 -9.62 10.58 1.57
N THR A 86 -8.47 11.11 1.95
CA THR A 86 -7.17 10.48 1.68
C THR A 86 -6.35 10.33 2.95
N VAL A 87 -5.71 9.18 3.10
CA VAL A 87 -4.65 8.94 4.08
C VAL A 87 -3.34 8.75 3.35
N HIS A 88 -2.26 9.30 3.92
CA HIS A 88 -0.92 9.20 3.34
C HIS A 88 0.10 8.81 4.39
N PHE A 89 0.94 7.84 4.04
CA PHE A 89 2.19 7.56 4.74
C PHE A 89 3.34 7.97 3.84
N ASN A 90 4.27 8.76 4.36
CA ASN A 90 5.46 9.19 3.64
C ASN A 90 6.70 8.84 4.47
N ILE A 91 7.71 8.26 3.84
CA ILE A 91 9.03 8.10 4.45
C ILE A 91 10.10 8.71 3.54
N GLY A 92 11.11 9.35 4.15
CA GLY A 92 12.28 9.90 3.46
C GLY A 92 13.30 8.82 3.12
N GLY A 93 14.54 9.19 2.82
CA GLY A 93 15.58 8.25 2.38
C GLY A 93 16.36 7.56 3.48
N GLY A 94 16.87 6.36 3.16
CA GLY A 94 17.69 5.54 4.05
C GLY A 94 16.93 4.97 5.24
N ILE A 95 15.61 4.81 5.13
CA ILE A 95 14.77 4.33 6.22
C ILE A 95 14.68 2.80 6.13
N PRO A 96 15.07 2.06 7.20
CA PRO A 96 14.88 0.61 7.22
C PRO A 96 13.39 0.24 7.25
N TRP A 97 13.07 -1.03 7.02
CA TRP A 97 11.69 -1.51 7.06
C TRP A 97 10.95 -1.06 8.31
N THR A 98 9.95 -0.21 8.12
CA THR A 98 9.09 0.32 9.18
C THR A 98 7.63 0.10 8.83
N LYS A 99 6.80 -0.21 9.83
CA LYS A 99 5.35 -0.32 9.64
C LYS A 99 4.74 1.09 9.77
N GLN A 100 3.88 1.45 8.85
CA GLN A 100 3.00 2.61 8.94
C GLN A 100 1.57 2.10 9.03
N GLU A 101 0.78 2.65 9.95
CA GLU A 101 -0.60 2.21 10.18
C GLU A 101 -1.47 3.36 10.67
N GLN A 102 -2.75 3.33 10.29
CA GLN A 102 -3.75 4.26 10.76
C GLN A 102 -5.14 3.64 10.67
N ILE A 103 -5.99 3.93 11.66
CA ILE A 103 -7.43 3.67 11.58
C ILE A 103 -8.08 4.80 10.79
N VAL A 104 -8.86 4.42 9.78
CA VAL A 104 -9.55 5.31 8.86
C VAL A 104 -11.04 5.03 8.95
N ASN A 105 -11.83 6.07 9.24
CA ASN A 105 -13.28 5.97 9.25
C ASN A 105 -13.82 6.20 7.83
N ALA A 106 -14.42 5.17 7.24
CA ALA A 106 -15.11 5.25 5.97
C ALA A 106 -16.52 5.82 6.18
N PRO A 107 -16.85 6.98 5.58
CA PRO A 107 -18.16 7.58 5.72
C PRO A 107 -19.23 6.72 5.04
N ALA A 108 -20.49 6.95 5.45
CA ALA A 108 -21.65 6.34 4.83
C ALA A 108 -21.67 6.56 3.31
N GLY A 109 -21.94 5.49 2.56
CA GLY A 109 -21.94 5.51 1.10
C GLY A 109 -20.55 5.44 0.46
N THR A 110 -19.50 5.05 1.20
CA THR A 110 -18.22 4.69 0.59
C THR A 110 -18.40 3.43 -0.25
N THR A 111 -18.08 3.51 -1.54
CA THR A 111 -18.27 2.42 -2.51
C THR A 111 -16.96 1.85 -3.04
N GLU A 112 -15.87 2.61 -2.90
CA GLU A 112 -14.57 2.22 -3.42
C GLU A 112 -13.45 2.77 -2.54
N MET A 113 -12.41 1.97 -2.36
CA MET A 113 -11.15 2.37 -1.78
C MET A 113 -10.01 2.10 -2.75
N ILE A 114 -9.13 3.07 -2.95
CA ILE A 114 -7.99 2.96 -3.86
C ILE A 114 -6.69 3.05 -3.05
N VAL A 115 -5.88 2.00 -3.13
CA VAL A 115 -4.54 1.99 -2.54
C VAL A 115 -3.51 2.23 -3.63
N THR A 116 -2.65 3.23 -3.41
CA THR A 116 -1.53 3.57 -4.29
C THR A 116 -0.22 3.52 -3.52
N LEU A 117 0.75 2.76 -4.04
CA LEU A 117 2.12 2.73 -3.54
C LEU A 117 3.02 3.39 -4.59
N SER A 118 3.83 4.36 -4.20
CA SER A 118 4.53 5.26 -5.13
C SER A 118 5.94 5.64 -4.67
N ALA A 119 6.86 5.74 -5.61
CA ALA A 119 8.18 6.32 -5.41
C ALA A 119 8.17 7.80 -5.82
N ASN A 120 8.27 8.68 -4.83
CA ASN A 120 8.13 10.13 -5.03
C ASN A 120 9.48 10.83 -5.26
N ASP A 121 10.57 10.21 -4.85
CA ASP A 121 11.93 10.70 -5.06
C ASP A 121 12.90 9.53 -5.22
N GLY A 122 14.05 9.77 -5.86
CA GLY A 122 15.07 8.77 -6.13
C GLY A 122 15.88 9.02 -7.40
N THR A 123 16.97 8.26 -7.55
CA THR A 123 17.76 8.25 -8.77
C THR A 123 17.00 7.56 -9.90
N ARG A 124 16.95 8.18 -11.09
CA ARG A 124 16.33 7.57 -12.26
C ARG A 124 17.03 6.27 -12.64
N GLY A 125 16.25 5.21 -12.85
CA GLY A 125 16.77 3.89 -13.22
C GLY A 125 17.17 3.01 -12.03
N GLU A 126 17.16 3.56 -10.81
CA GLU A 126 17.46 2.81 -9.59
C GLU A 126 16.18 2.49 -8.82
N PHE A 127 16.12 1.30 -8.27
CA PHE A 127 15.09 0.89 -7.33
C PHE A 127 15.53 1.33 -5.93
N GLY A 128 14.65 2.01 -5.21
CA GLY A 128 14.98 2.50 -3.87
C GLY A 128 13.78 2.77 -2.98
N SER A 129 12.57 2.49 -3.46
CA SER A 129 11.33 2.58 -2.68
C SER A 129 10.70 1.20 -2.60
N CYS A 130 10.64 0.63 -1.40
CA CYS A 130 10.19 -0.75 -1.18
C CYS A 130 8.95 -0.80 -0.29
N PHE A 131 8.05 -1.73 -0.60
CA PHE A 131 6.77 -1.92 0.10
C PHE A 131 6.51 -3.40 0.32
N ASP A 132 5.94 -3.73 1.48
CA ASP A 132 5.55 -5.08 1.85
C ASP A 132 4.36 -5.04 2.84
N PHE A 133 3.62 -6.14 2.98
CA PHE A 133 2.48 -6.30 3.88
C PHE A 133 1.50 -5.12 3.85
N ALA A 134 1.02 -4.75 2.67
CA ALA A 134 -0.07 -3.80 2.53
C ALA A 134 -1.39 -4.46 2.96
N LEU A 135 -2.03 -3.88 3.98
CA LEU A 135 -3.26 -4.37 4.57
C LEU A 135 -4.32 -3.27 4.56
N LEU A 136 -5.55 -3.65 4.20
CA LEU A 136 -6.77 -2.87 4.39
C LEU A 136 -7.81 -3.78 5.02
N ILE A 137 -8.06 -3.61 6.31
CA ILE A 137 -8.86 -4.57 7.10
C ILE A 137 -10.06 -3.82 7.71
N PRO A 138 -11.30 -4.26 7.49
CA PRO A 138 -12.45 -3.73 8.21
C PRO A 138 -12.33 -4.11 9.69
N LEU A 139 -12.54 -3.14 10.58
CA LEU A 139 -12.59 -3.38 12.01
C LEU A 139 -14.05 -3.65 12.40
N SER A 140 -14.32 -4.83 12.94
CA SER A 140 -15.65 -5.14 13.49
C SER A 140 -15.92 -4.21 14.67
N ASN A 141 -17.10 -3.58 14.67
CA ASN A 141 -17.68 -2.96 15.86
C ASN A 141 -18.29 -4.03 16.78
#